data_AF-A0A7W1HJU3-F1
#
_entry.id   AF-A0A7W1HJU3-F1
#
_cell.length_a   1.000
_cell.length_b   1.000
_cell.length_c   1.000
_cell.angle_alpha   90.00
_cell.angle_beta   90.00
_cell.angle_gamma   90.00
#
_symmetry.space_group_name_H-M   'P 1'
#
loop_
_entity.id
_entity.type
_entity.pdbx_description
1 polymer ?
#
loop_
_entity_poly.entity_id
_entity_poly.type
_entity_poly.pdbx_seq_one_letter_code
_entity_poly.pdbx_strand_id
1 'polypeptide(L)'
;MPTERELDPKVEIAHVLSMDVVGYSLLLITDQTRIMGELGSVARNSAQFRRAEAEGKLMRIPTGDGMSLVFFDDPEAPIEC
;
A
#
# COMPACT_ATOMS: atom_id res chain seq x y z
N MET A 1 -8.81 -40.67 -16.55
CA MET A 1 -9.37 -39.98 -15.37
C MET A 1 -8.39 -38.87 -15.01
N PRO A 2 -8.65 -37.59 -15.29
CA PRO A 2 -7.77 -36.53 -14.83
C PRO A 2 -8.01 -36.29 -13.34
N THR A 3 -6.92 -36.11 -12.62
CA THR A 3 -6.82 -36.02 -11.17
C THR A 3 -7.36 -34.68 -10.69
N GLU A 4 -8.37 -34.72 -9.83
CA GLU A 4 -8.98 -33.59 -9.15
C GLU A 4 -8.02 -33.00 -8.10
N ARG A 5 -6.97 -32.29 -8.55
CA ARG A 5 -6.04 -31.51 -7.70
C ARG A 5 -5.33 -30.38 -8.47
N GLU A 6 -5.99 -29.74 -9.43
CA GLU A 6 -5.45 -28.53 -10.04
C GLU A 6 -6.16 -27.31 -9.45
N LEU A 7 -5.38 -26.53 -8.68
CA LEU A 7 -5.66 -25.19 -8.14
C LEU A 7 -6.32 -25.14 -6.75
N ASP A 8 -5.61 -25.62 -5.73
CA ASP A 8 -5.72 -24.93 -4.43
C ASP A 8 -5.20 -23.50 -4.62
N PRO A 9 -6.00 -22.45 -4.37
CA PRO A 9 -5.51 -21.08 -4.46
C PRO A 9 -4.36 -20.92 -3.47
N LYS A 10 -3.19 -20.49 -3.95
CA LYS A 10 -2.08 -20.11 -3.09
C LYS A 10 -2.53 -18.96 -2.20
N VAL A 11 -2.76 -19.25 -0.92
CA VAL A 11 -3.04 -18.24 0.10
C VAL A 11 -1.72 -17.60 0.49
N GLU A 12 -1.68 -16.27 0.42
CA GLU A 12 -0.53 -15.46 0.82
C GLU A 12 -0.98 -14.44 1.87
N ILE A 13 -0.15 -14.19 2.87
CA ILE A 13 -0.43 -13.19 3.92
C ILE A 13 -0.01 -11.83 3.37
N ALA A 14 -0.91 -10.86 3.52
CA ALA A 14 -0.64 -9.48 3.17
C ALA A 14 -0.60 -8.61 4.43
N HIS A 15 0.40 -7.73 4.51
CA HIS A 15 0.59 -6.79 5.60
C HIS A 15 0.23 -5.40 5.11
N VAL A 16 -0.76 -4.76 5.73
CA VAL A 16 -1.35 -3.52 5.20
C VAL A 16 -1.05 -2.35 6.12
N LEU A 17 -0.37 -1.32 5.59
CA LEU A 17 -0.32 0.01 6.20
C LEU A 17 -1.40 0.88 5.54
N SER A 18 -2.37 1.31 6.34
CA SER A 18 -3.38 2.28 5.92
C SER A 18 -3.04 3.65 6.49
N MET A 19 -2.95 4.66 5.62
CA MET A 19 -2.70 6.06 5.98
C MET A 19 -3.88 6.91 5.53
N ASP A 20 -4.27 7.87 6.37
CA ASP A 20 -5.41 8.77 6.13
C ASP A 20 -5.03 10.20 6.54
N VAL A 21 -5.46 11.18 5.75
CA VAL A 21 -5.27 12.60 6.02
C VAL A 21 -6.37 13.10 6.94
N VAL A 22 -5.98 13.39 8.19
CA VAL A 22 -6.90 13.97 9.18
C VAL A 22 -7.49 15.29 8.66
N GLY A 23 -8.81 15.37 8.60
CA GLY A 23 -9.52 16.56 8.15
C GLY A 23 -9.55 16.74 6.62
N TYR A 24 -9.24 15.70 5.84
CA TYR A 24 -9.23 15.74 4.37
C TYR A 24 -10.47 16.41 3.76
N SER A 25 -11.66 16.06 4.24
CA SER A 25 -12.94 16.58 3.75
C SER A 25 -13.14 18.08 4.00
N LEU A 26 -12.34 18.71 4.85
CA LEU A 26 -12.37 20.16 5.12
C LEU A 26 -11.48 20.96 4.17
N LEU A 27 -10.62 20.29 3.40
CA LEU A 27 -9.70 20.92 2.47
C LEU A 27 -10.37 21.25 1.14
N LEU A 28 -9.89 22.30 0.48
CA LEU A 28 -10.23 22.61 -0.91
C LEU A 28 -9.72 21.49 -1.84
N ILE A 29 -10.36 21.28 -2.99
CA ILE A 29 -9.98 20.24 -3.97
C ILE A 29 -8.50 20.36 -4.39
N THR A 30 -8.00 21.58 -4.52
CA THR A 30 -6.59 21.84 -4.83
C THR A 30 -5.66 21.39 -3.71
N ASP A 31 -6.05 21.60 -2.46
CA ASP A 31 -5.29 21.16 -1.29
C ASP A 31 -5.38 19.65 -1.08
N GLN A 32 -6.54 19.04 -1.35
CA GLN A 32 -6.70 17.58 -1.37
C GLN A 32 -5.72 16.95 -2.37
N THR A 33 -5.66 17.48 -3.59
CA THR A 33 -4.73 16.96 -4.62
C THR A 33 -3.27 17.12 -4.18
N ARG A 34 -2.93 18.28 -3.61
CA ARG A 34 -1.57 18.57 -3.12
C ARG A 34 -1.16 17.64 -1.98
N ILE A 35 -2.00 17.50 -0.96
CA ILE A 35 -1.68 16.70 0.23
C ILE A 35 -1.59 15.20 -0.10
N MET A 36 -2.41 14.72 -1.03
CA MET A 36 -2.27 13.34 -1.54
C MET A 36 -0.96 13.12 -2.30
N GLY A 37 -0.52 14.12 -3.07
CA GLY A 37 0.79 14.12 -3.71
C GLY A 37 1.94 14.09 -2.70
N GLU A 38 1.83 14.89 -1.63
CA GLU A 38 2.79 14.94 -0.52
C GLU A 38 2.83 13.61 0.24
N LEU A 39 1.68 13.05 0.63
CA LEU A 39 1.58 11.75 1.30
C LEU A 39 2.24 10.64 0.48
N GLY A 40 1.94 10.57 -0.82
CA GLY A 40 2.57 9.61 -1.71
C GLY A 40 4.08 9.84 -1.87
N SER A 41 4.54 11.09 -1.81
CA SER A 41 5.97 11.42 -1.85
C SER A 41 6.69 10.94 -0.59
N VAL A 42 6.11 11.19 0.58
CA VAL A 42 6.64 10.73 1.88
C VAL A 42 6.79 9.22 1.88
N ALA A 43 5.73 8.48 1.51
CA ALA A 43 5.77 7.02 1.43
C ALA A 43 6.85 6.52 0.46
N ARG A 44 6.96 7.09 -0.75
CA ARG A 44 7.98 6.70 -1.74
C ARG A 44 9.42 6.99 -1.30
N ASN A 45 9.60 7.95 -0.40
CA ASN A 45 10.92 8.35 0.09
C ASN A 45 11.43 7.43 1.21
N SER A 46 10.63 6.50 1.73
CA SER A 46 11.13 5.50 2.68
C SER A 46 11.98 4.42 2.01
N ALA A 47 12.98 3.92 2.74
CA ALA A 47 13.85 2.87 2.23
C ALA A 47 13.08 1.56 2.01
N GLN A 48 12.16 1.25 2.94
CA GLN A 48 11.38 0.02 2.88
C GLN A 48 10.37 0.02 1.73
N PHE A 49 9.72 1.16 1.47
CA PHE A 49 8.87 1.31 0.29
C PHE A 49 9.64 0.98 -1.00
N ARG A 50 10.80 1.61 -1.20
CA ARG A 50 11.59 1.43 -2.43
C ARG A 50 12.08 0.00 -2.59
N ARG A 51 12.47 -0.65 -1.49
CA ARG A 51 12.87 -2.06 -1.49
C ARG A 51 11.71 -2.96 -1.93
N ALA A 52 10.56 -2.85 -1.26
CA ALA A 52 9.40 -3.68 -1.57
C ALA A 52 8.84 -3.40 -2.97
N GLU A 53 8.88 -2.15 -3.44
CA GLU A 53 8.53 -1.80 -4.83
C GLU A 53 9.48 -2.45 -5.85
N ALA A 54 10.79 -2.37 -5.62
CA ALA A 54 11.78 -2.98 -6.51
C ALA A 54 11.70 -4.52 -6.55
N GLU A 55 11.29 -5.15 -5.44
CA GLU A 55 11.06 -6.59 -5.36
C GLU A 55 9.69 -7.03 -5.90
N GLY A 56 8.82 -6.08 -6.28
CA GLY A 56 7.45 -6.39 -6.74
C GLY A 56 6.53 -6.91 -5.63
N LYS A 57 6.87 -6.67 -4.37
CA LYS A 57 6.14 -7.14 -3.18
C LYS A 57 5.30 -6.03 -2.52
N LEU A 58 5.11 -4.92 -3.21
CA LEU A 58 4.33 -3.78 -2.75
C LEU A 58 3.23 -3.42 -3.75
N MET A 59 2.00 -3.35 -3.27
CA MET A 59 0.88 -2.78 -3.99
C MET A 59 0.42 -1.49 -3.31
N ARG A 60 0.17 -0.46 -4.13
CA ARG A 60 -0.40 0.81 -3.68
C ARG A 60 -1.87 0.88 -4.08
N ILE A 61 -2.72 1.20 -3.14
CA ILE A 61 -4.15 1.39 -3.38
C ILE A 61 -4.51 2.78 -2.86
N PRO A 62 -4.85 3.75 -3.73
CA PRO A 62 -5.36 5.03 -3.28
C PRO A 62 -6.73 4.82 -2.61
N THR A 63 -6.88 5.34 -1.41
CA THR A 63 -8.17 5.48 -0.73
C THR A 63 -8.58 6.96 -0.83
N GLY A 64 -9.88 7.27 -0.80
CA GLY A 64 -10.36 8.62 -1.19
C GLY A 64 -9.62 9.79 -0.51
N ASP A 65 -9.28 9.63 0.76
CA ASP A 65 -8.57 10.56 1.65
C ASP A 65 -7.17 10.07 2.06
N GLY A 66 -6.65 9.01 1.43
CA GLY A 66 -5.47 8.33 1.93
C GLY A 66 -4.83 7.31 0.98
N MET A 67 -4.04 6.42 1.55
CA MET A 67 -3.35 5.38 0.81
C MET A 67 -3.21 4.11 1.65
N SER A 68 -3.49 2.98 1.02
CA SER A 68 -3.14 1.67 1.54
C SER A 68 -1.92 1.14 0.82
N LEU A 69 -0.90 0.77 1.59
CA LEU A 69 0.27 0.03 1.14
C LEU A 69 0.12 -1.42 1.58
N VAL A 70 0.16 -2.32 0.61
CA VAL A 70 0.00 -3.76 0.82
C VAL A 70 1.33 -4.43 0.53
N PHE A 71 1.92 -5.01 1.56
CA PHE A 71 3.20 -5.71 1.52
C PHE A 71 2.96 -7.22 1.56
N PHE A 72 3.74 -7.96 0.78
CA PHE A 72 3.69 -9.43 0.71
C PHE A 72 5.00 -10.08 1.20
N ASP A 73 5.86 -9.32 1.89
CA ASP A 73 7.14 -9.79 2.42
C ASP A 73 7.10 -10.10 3.92
N ASP A 74 7.31 -9.10 4.76
CA ASP A 74 7.57 -9.23 6.19
C ASP A 74 6.51 -8.45 6.98
N PRO A 75 6.03 -8.97 8.13
CA PRO A 75 5.06 -8.26 8.96
C PRO A 75 5.52 -6.89 9.48
N GLU A 76 6.82 -6.66 9.58
CA GLU A 76 7.41 -5.39 10.02
C GLU A 76 7.64 -4.42 8.84
N ALA A 77 7.63 -4.90 7.60
CA ALA A 77 7.77 -4.06 6.40
C ALA A 77 6.86 -2.82 6.37
N PRO A 78 5.58 -2.89 6.79
CA PRO A 78 4.74 -1.70 6.77
C PRO A 78 5.11 -0.68 7.86
N ILE A 79 5.68 -1.09 9.01
CA ILE A 79 6.03 -0.16 10.10
C ILE A 79 7.39 0.52 9.90
N GLU A 80 8.27 -0.07 9.09
CA GLU A 80 9.55 0.53 8.68
C GLU A 80 9.42 1.54 7.52
N CYS A 81 8.19 1.72 7.03
CA CYS A 81 7.87 2.60 5.91
C CYS A 81 7.66 4.05 6.36
#